data_AF-A0A2M7NVB8-F1
#
_entry.id   AF-A0A2M7NVB8-F1
#
_cell.length_a   1.000
_cell.length_b   1.000
_cell.length_c   1.000
_cell.angle_alpha   90.00
_cell.angle_beta   90.00
_cell.angle_gamma   90.00
#
_symmetry.space_group_name_H-M   'P 1'
#
loop_
_entity.id
_entity.type
_entity.pdbx_description
1 polymer ?
#
loop_
_entity_poly.entity_id
_entity_poly.type
_entity_poly.pdbx_seq_one_letter_code
_entity_poly.pdbx_strand_id
1 'polypeptide(L)' 'MTVNIDKLMTVSNYANLKELSRQHVYRLVQNNELTLIEIDGIKFILLDEKAVDFAKKRN' A
#
# COMPACT_ATOMS: atom_id res chain seq x y z
N MET A 1 4.22 -17.55 -7.21
CA MET A 1 3.73 -16.15 -7.31
C MET A 1 4.94 -15.27 -7.61
N THR A 2 4.99 -14.65 -8.79
CA THR A 2 6.07 -13.73 -9.14
C THR A 2 5.60 -12.33 -8.73
N VAL A 3 5.95 -11.92 -7.51
CA VAL A 3 5.64 -10.54 -7.05
C VAL A 3 6.60 -9.62 -7.80
N ASN A 4 6.05 -8.73 -8.64
CA ASN A 4 6.86 -7.72 -9.30
C ASN A 4 7.34 -6.71 -8.25
N ILE A 5 8.64 -6.70 -7.98
CA ILE A 5 9.29 -5.86 -6.97
C ILE A 5 9.06 -4.38 -7.26
N ASP A 6 8.94 -4.00 -8.53
CA ASP A 6 8.70 -2.61 -8.96
C ASP A 6 7.35 -2.06 -8.48
N LYS A 7 6.43 -2.95 -8.08
CA LYS A 7 5.12 -2.59 -7.53
C LYS A 7 5.08 -2.62 -6.00
N LEU A 8 6.22 -2.72 -5.32
CA LEU A 8 6.28 -2.70 -3.87
C LEU A 8 6.73 -1.33 -3.37
N MET A 9 6.00 -0.82 -2.39
CA MET A 9 6.34 0.43 -1.72
C MET A 9 6.27 0.24 -0.22
N THR A 10 7.25 0.70 0.55
CA THR A 10 7.15 0.61 2.01
C THR A 10 5.93 1.37 2.52
N VAL A 11 5.34 0.93 3.64
CA VAL A 11 4.19 1.61 4.26
C VAL A 11 4.49 3.10 4.49
N SER A 12 5.72 3.43 4.89
CA SER A 12 6.16 4.81 5.11
C SER A 12 6.18 5.64 3.82
N ASN A 13 6.71 5.09 2.72
CA ASN A 13 6.78 5.79 1.45
C ASN A 13 5.38 5.98 0.85
N TYR A 14 4.53 4.95 0.95
CA TYR A 14 3.15 5.04 0.49
C TYR A 14 2.35 6.09 1.28
N ALA A 15 2.51 6.11 2.62
CA ALA A 15 1.90 7.11 3.49
C ALA A 15 2.30 8.54 3.07
N ASN A 16 3.60 8.78 2.87
CA ASN A 16 4.11 10.09 2.45
C ASN A 16 3.57 10.48 1.06
N LEU A 17 3.59 9.57 0.10
CA LEU A 17 3.10 9.81 -1.26
C LEU A 17 1.62 10.18 -1.31
N LYS A 18 0.81 9.62 -0.41
CA LYS A 18 -0.64 9.85 -0.34
C LYS A 18 -1.05 10.90 0.71
N GLU A 19 -0.08 11.53 1.36
CA GLU A 19 -0.30 12.47 2.46
C GLU A 19 -1.19 11.87 3.55
N LEU A 20 -0.93 10.62 3.90
CA LEU A 20 -1.65 9.86 4.92
C LEU A 20 -0.73 9.58 6.11
N SER A 21 -1.33 9.37 7.28
CA SER A 21 -0.59 8.79 8.39
C SER A 21 -0.39 7.29 8.18
N ARG A 22 0.71 6.72 8.70
CA ARG A 22 0.95 5.26 8.66
C ARG A 22 -0.20 4.47 9.29
N GLN A 23 -0.78 4.99 10.36
CA GLN A 23 -1.96 4.39 11.01
C GLN A 23 -3.16 4.31 10.05
N HIS A 24 -3.38 5.35 9.24
CA HIS A 24 -4.42 5.33 8.23
C HIS A 24 -4.13 4.26 7.17
N VAL A 25 -2.89 4.15 6.69
CA VAL A 25 -2.51 3.09 5.73
C VAL A 25 -2.79 1.70 6.31
N TYR A 26 -2.48 1.45 7.58
CA TYR A 26 -2.82 0.18 8.23
C TYR A 26 -4.33 -0.05 8.35
N ARG A 27 -5.14 0.99 8.58
CA ARG A 27 -6.60 0.87 8.54
C ARG A 27 -7.11 0.49 7.14
N LEU A 28 -6.55 1.08 6.08
CA LEU A 28 -6.90 0.73 4.70
C LEU A 28 -6.58 -0.74 4.39
N VAL A 29 -5.44 -1.24 4.91
CA VAL A 29 -5.12 -2.67 4.83
C VAL A 29 -6.14 -3.52 5.59
N GLN A 30 -6.51 -3.14 6.81
CA GLN A 30 -7.53 -3.84 7.61
C GLN A 30 -8.90 -3.85 6.92
N ASN A 31 -9.25 -2.78 6.21
CA ASN A 31 -10.47 -2.65 5.43
C ASN A 31 -10.41 -3.38 4.07
N ASN A 32 -9.34 -4.12 3.77
CA ASN A 32 -9.08 -4.75 2.47
C ASN A 32 -8.99 -3.78 1.28
N GLU A 33 -8.79 -2.48 1.54
CA GLU A 33 -8.63 -1.43 0.51
C GLU A 33 -7.19 -1.35 -0.02
N LEU A 34 -6.21 -1.91 0.69
CA LEU A 34 -4.83 -2.04 0.24
C LEU A 34 -4.29 -3.44 0.54
N THR A 35 -3.38 -3.91 -0.31
CA THR A 35 -2.70 -5.18 -0.12
C THR A 35 -1.36 -4.94 0.57
N LEU A 36 -1.16 -5.60 1.72
CA LEU A 36 0.09 -5.59 2.48
C LEU A 36 0.84 -6.90 2.27
N ILE A 37 2.14 -6.80 1.99
CA ILE A 37 3.06 -7.94 1.88
C ILE A 37 4.18 -7.74 2.89
N GLU A 38 4.54 -8.81 3.59
CA GLU A 38 5.70 -8.83 4.47
C GLU A 38 6.81 -9.67 3.82
N ILE A 39 7.99 -9.07 3.68
CA ILE A 39 9.18 -9.71 3.12
C ILE A 39 10.32 -9.45 4.09
N ASP A 40 10.93 -10.51 4.62
CA ASP A 40 12.04 -10.43 5.59
C ASP A 40 11.74 -9.50 6.80
N GLY A 41 10.51 -9.51 7.28
CA GLY A 41 10.04 -8.68 8.40
C GLY A 41 9.75 -7.22 8.05
N ILE A 42 9.94 -6.81 6.78
CA ILE A 42 9.63 -5.48 6.29
C ILE A 42 8.26 -5.50 5.60
N LYS A 43 7.42 -4.51 5.95
CA LYS A 43 6.05 -4.37 5.44
C LYS A 43 6.00 -3.44 4.23
N PHE A 44 5.43 -3.95 3.15
CA PHE A 44 5.25 -3.26 1.87
C PHE A 44 3.78 -3.22 1.49
N ILE A 45 3.36 -2.12 0.88
CA ILE A 45 2.11 -1.98 0.15
C ILE A 45 2.36 -2.41 -1.29
N LEU A 46 1.52 -3.32 -1.78
CA LEU A 46 1.49 -3.69 -3.19
C LEU A 46 0.68 -2.66 -3.96
N LEU A 47 1.28 -2.08 -4.99
CA LEU A 47 0.65 -1.15 -5.93
C LEU A 47 -0.16 -1.92 -6.98
N ASP A 48 -1.20 -2.62 -6.52
CA ASP A 48 -2.15 -3.36 -7.33
C ASP A 48 -3.35 -2.48 -7.74
N GLU A 49 -4.38 -3.12 -8.31
CA GLU A 49 -5.62 -2.45 -8.71
C GLU A 49 -6.29 -1.70 -7.55
N LYS A 50 -6.19 -2.19 -6.32
CA LYS A 50 -6.80 -1.52 -5.15
C LYS A 50 -6.09 -0.20 -4.83
N ALA A 51 -4.76 -0.19 -4.93
CA ALA A 51 -3.98 1.03 -4.77
C ALA A 51 -4.27 2.06 -5.88
N VAL A 52 -4.51 1.58 -7.11
CA VAL A 52 -4.92 2.43 -8.25
C VAL A 52 -6.33 2.99 -8.03
N ASP A 53 -7.27 2.18 -7.58
CA ASP A 53 -8.65 2.61 -7.30
C ASP A 53 -8.72 3.61 -6.15
N PHE A 54 -7.90 3.41 -5.10
CA PHE A 54 -7.75 4.41 -4.04
C PHE A 54 -7.24 5.75 -4.59
N ALA A 55 -6.28 5.73 -5.51
CA ALA A 55 -5.78 6.94 -6.14
C ALA A 55 -6.86 7.63 -7.01
N LYS A 56 -7.69 6.86 -7.72
CA LYS A 56 -8.78 7.40 -8.54
C LYS A 56 -9.91 8.01 -7.71
N LYS A 57 -10.26 7.45 -6.55
CA LYS A 57 -11.32 7.98 -5.66
C LYS A 57 -11.01 9.35 -5.06
N ARG A 58 -9.76 9.80 -5.12
CA ARG A 58 -9.27 11.04 -4.49
C ARG A 58 -8.96 12.17 -5.47
N ASN A 59 -9.02 11.92 -6.79
CA ASN A 59 -9.02 12.95 -7.84
C ASN A 59 -10.47 13.29 -8.20
#